data_AF-A0A699YUV3-F1
#
_entry.id   AF-A0A699YUV3-F1
#
_cell.length_a   1.000
_cell.length_b   1.000
_cell.length_c   1.000
_cell.angle_alpha   90.00
_cell.angle_beta   90.00
_cell.angle_gamma   90.00
#
_symmetry.space_group_name_H-M   'P 1'
#
loop_
_entity.id
_entity.type
_entity.pdbx_description
1 polymer ?
#
loop_
_entity_poly.entity_id
_entity_poly.type
_entity_poly.pdbx_seq_one_letter_code
_entity_poly.pdbx_strand_id
1 'polypeptide(L)'
;AKSFLAQLLQGQDLSTGDSLTQQQVIAQVFIFLIAGYETTATTLTFALYLLAVNPEAQRKLQEEVDGQAKLLSATSAPSAAHTLQGDKPKQSNGPTATSGQGRGSTVSLQARAHSGVALSSEELAHSFPYACAVVDEALRLYPPGANAIRSPPEEVEVAGYK
;
A
#
# COMPACT_ATOMS: atom_id res chain seq x y z
N ALA A 1 8.11 -8.29 -14.42
CA ALA A 1 6.66 -7.95 -14.50
C ALA A 1 6.37 -7.39 -15.88
N LYS A 2 5.21 -7.72 -16.48
CA LYS A 2 4.77 -7.08 -17.74
C LYS A 2 4.26 -5.67 -17.41
N SER A 3 4.64 -4.67 -18.20
CA SER A 3 4.12 -3.31 -18.02
C SER A 3 2.66 -3.21 -18.47
N PHE A 4 1.95 -2.22 -17.96
CA PHE A 4 0.58 -1.92 -18.39
C PHE A 4 0.46 -1.74 -19.91
N LEU A 5 1.38 -0.97 -20.52
CA LEU A 5 1.43 -0.80 -21.97
C LEU A 5 1.63 -2.14 -22.70
N ALA A 6 2.52 -2.99 -22.20
CA ALA A 6 2.74 -4.31 -22.78
C ALA A 6 1.47 -5.18 -22.69
N GLN A 7 0.67 -5.04 -21.63
CA GLN A 7 -0.61 -5.73 -21.51
C GLN A 7 -1.66 -5.20 -22.50
N LEU A 8 -1.72 -3.88 -22.73
CA LEU A 8 -2.62 -3.33 -23.76
C LEU A 8 -2.23 -3.77 -25.18
N LEU A 9 -0.94 -3.87 -25.47
CA LEU A 9 -0.44 -4.28 -26.79
C LEU A 9 -0.59 -5.77 -27.07
N GLN A 10 -0.57 -6.61 -26.03
CA GLN A 10 -0.67 -8.07 -26.13
C GLN A 10 -2.06 -8.61 -25.80
N GLY A 11 -2.96 -7.75 -25.30
CA GLY A 11 -4.30 -8.12 -24.88
C GLY A 11 -5.18 -8.48 -26.07
N GLN A 12 -5.92 -9.58 -25.94
CA GLN A 12 -6.91 -10.02 -26.90
C GLN A 12 -8.27 -10.10 -26.22
N ASP A 13 -9.33 -9.76 -26.95
CA ASP A 13 -10.69 -9.98 -26.49
C ASP A 13 -10.94 -11.48 -26.26
N LEU A 14 -11.56 -11.84 -25.14
CA LEU A 14 -11.76 -13.24 -24.76
C LEU A 14 -12.83 -13.95 -25.61
N SER A 15 -13.71 -13.20 -26.26
CA SER A 15 -14.83 -13.73 -27.03
C SER A 15 -14.52 -13.75 -28.53
N THR A 16 -13.89 -12.68 -29.05
CA THR A 16 -13.61 -12.53 -30.48
C THR A 16 -12.16 -12.85 -30.86
N GLY A 17 -11.23 -12.79 -29.90
CA GLY A 17 -9.79 -12.94 -30.15
C GLY A 17 -9.12 -11.70 -30.75
N ASP A 18 -9.87 -10.61 -30.94
CA ASP A 18 -9.36 -9.40 -31.57
C ASP A 18 -8.41 -8.64 -30.64
N SER A 19 -7.38 -8.02 -31.24
CA SER A 19 -6.46 -7.13 -30.52
C SER A 19 -6.90 -5.68 -30.66
N LEU A 20 -6.53 -4.84 -29.69
CA LEU A 20 -6.73 -3.40 -29.82
C LEU A 20 -5.89 -2.85 -30.98
N THR A 21 -6.49 -1.97 -31.78
CA THR A 21 -5.75 -1.17 -32.76
C THR A 21 -4.85 -0.16 -32.05
N GLN A 22 -3.82 0.34 -32.74
CA GLN A 22 -2.91 1.34 -32.19
C GLN A 22 -3.65 2.60 -31.68
N GLN A 23 -4.66 3.07 -32.41
CA GLN A 23 -5.48 4.22 -32.00
C GLN A 23 -6.27 3.93 -30.71
N GLN A 24 -6.84 2.73 -30.58
CA GLN A 24 -7.53 2.33 -29.35
C GLN A 24 -6.56 2.21 -28.17
N VAL A 25 -5.35 1.69 -28.37
CA VAL A 25 -4.32 1.64 -27.31
C VAL A 25 -3.97 3.06 -26.84
N ILE A 26 -3.73 4.00 -27.75
CA ILE A 26 -3.43 5.40 -27.41
C ILE A 26 -4.59 6.03 -26.64
N ALA A 27 -5.82 5.88 -27.13
CA ALA A 27 -7.01 6.39 -26.47
C ALA A 27 -7.15 5.83 -25.06
N GLN A 28 -6.94 4.53 -24.88
CA GLN A 28 -7.05 3.87 -23.59
C GLN A 28 -5.98 4.36 -22.60
N VAL A 29 -4.73 4.49 -23.03
CA VAL A 29 -3.65 5.07 -22.21
C VAL A 29 -4.02 6.48 -21.75
N PHE A 30 -4.58 7.29 -22.64
CA PHE A 30 -4.97 8.66 -22.33
C PHE A 30 -6.10 8.72 -21.29
N ILE A 31 -7.12 7.86 -21.44
CA ILE A 31 -8.22 7.75 -20.46
C ILE A 31 -7.69 7.36 -19.09
N PHE A 32 -6.83 6.34 -19.01
CA PHE A 32 -6.25 5.91 -17.74
C PHE A 32 -5.37 6.99 -17.10
N LEU A 33 -4.61 7.73 -17.91
CA LEU A 33 -3.77 8.81 -17.40
C LEU A 33 -4.62 9.91 -16.77
N ILE A 34 -5.65 10.41 -17.46
CA ILE A 34 -6.50 11.47 -16.94
C ILE A 34 -7.29 10.99 -15.72
N ALA A 35 -7.94 9.83 -15.83
CA ALA A 35 -8.75 9.27 -14.75
C ALA A 35 -7.92 8.98 -13.48
N GLY A 36 -6.66 8.55 -13.63
CA GLY A 36 -5.75 8.32 -12.51
C GLY A 36 -5.07 9.59 -12.00
N TYR A 37 -4.76 10.55 -12.86
CA TYR A 37 -4.02 11.76 -12.48
C TYR A 37 -4.84 12.67 -11.59
N GLU A 38 -6.03 13.10 -12.04
CA GLU A 38 -6.84 14.08 -11.32
C GLU A 38 -7.32 13.53 -9.98
N THR A 39 -7.77 12.28 -9.95
CA THR A 39 -8.28 11.62 -8.74
C THR A 39 -7.19 11.41 -7.69
N THR A 40 -6.01 10.91 -8.10
CA THR A 40 -4.88 10.68 -7.19
C THR A 40 -4.30 12.00 -6.67
N ALA A 41 -4.12 13.00 -7.55
CA ALA A 41 -3.61 14.31 -7.16
C ALA A 41 -4.54 15.00 -6.15
N THR A 42 -5.85 14.91 -6.37
CA THR A 42 -6.86 15.45 -5.45
C THR A 42 -6.81 14.76 -4.09
N THR A 43 -6.76 13.42 -4.09
CA THR A 43 -6.66 12.63 -2.86
C THR A 43 -5.43 13.00 -2.04
N LEU A 44 -4.26 13.06 -2.69
CA LEU A 44 -3.00 13.42 -2.03
C LEU A 44 -3.03 14.86 -1.50
N THR A 45 -3.62 15.78 -2.26
CA THR A 45 -3.76 17.19 -1.85
C THR A 45 -4.54 17.28 -0.53
N PHE A 46 -5.69 16.62 -0.44
CA PHE A 46 -6.50 16.63 0.78
C PHE A 46 -5.88 15.83 1.92
N ALA A 47 -5.22 14.70 1.64
CA ALA A 47 -4.49 13.95 2.66
C ALA A 47 -3.40 14.83 3.31
N LEU A 48 -2.60 15.53 2.50
CA LEU A 48 -1.55 16.43 3.00
C LEU A 48 -2.13 17.65 3.72
N TYR A 49 -3.22 18.22 3.21
CA TYR A 49 -3.93 19.31 3.89
C TYR A 49 -4.43 18.88 5.27
N LEU A 50 -5.10 17.73 5.37
CA LEU A 50 -5.61 17.18 6.62
C LEU A 50 -4.47 16.93 7.63
N LEU A 51 -3.32 16.42 7.18
CA LEU A 51 -2.15 16.27 8.03
C LEU A 51 -1.61 17.63 8.50
N ALA A 52 -1.51 18.62 7.61
CA ALA A 52 -0.99 19.95 7.94
C ALA A 52 -1.84 20.68 8.98
N VAL A 53 -3.17 20.50 8.97
CA VAL A 53 -4.08 21.11 9.95
C VAL A 53 -4.30 20.24 11.20
N ASN A 54 -3.78 19.01 11.24
CA ASN A 54 -3.85 18.10 12.39
C ASN A 54 -2.44 17.62 12.80
N PRO A 55 -1.67 18.41 13.56
CA PRO A 55 -0.28 18.06 13.93
C PRO A 55 -0.13 16.75 14.68
N GLU A 56 -1.12 16.35 15.48
CA GLU A 56 -1.12 15.06 16.19
C GLU A 56 -1.21 13.89 15.21
N ALA A 57 -2.09 13.99 14.21
CA ALA A 57 -2.22 12.99 13.16
C ALA A 57 -0.94 12.91 12.31
N GLN A 58 -0.35 14.06 11.99
CA GLN A 58 0.93 14.12 11.28
C GLN A 58 2.05 13.43 12.07
N ARG A 59 2.17 13.71 13.37
CA ARG A 59 3.18 13.06 14.23
C ARG A 59 3.00 11.55 14.28
N LYS A 60 1.76 11.09 14.46
CA LYS A 60 1.44 9.66 14.49
C LYS A 60 1.81 8.95 13.17
N LEU A 61 1.60 9.61 12.03
CA LEU A 61 2.02 9.09 10.73
C LEU A 61 3.55 9.06 10.60
N GLN A 62 4.23 10.11 11.03
CA GLN A 62 5.70 10.14 11.04
C GLN A 62 6.28 9.03 11.92
N GLU A 63 5.72 8.80 13.11
CA GLU A 63 6.14 7.72 14.00
C GLU A 63 5.99 6.33 13.36
N GLU A 64 4.90 6.09 12.62
CA GLU A 64 4.71 4.85 11.86
C GLU A 64 5.80 4.69 10.78
N VAL A 65 6.02 5.73 9.97
CA VAL A 65 7.01 5.71 8.89
C VAL A 65 8.43 5.53 9.42
N ASP A 66 8.81 6.30 10.45
CA ASP A 66 10.12 6.22 11.09
C ASP A 66 10.34 4.87 11.78
N GLY A 67 9.30 4.30 12.39
CA GLY A 67 9.32 2.97 12.99
C GLY A 67 9.68 1.90 11.96
N GLN A 68 9.03 1.93 10.79
CA GLN A 68 9.32 1.01 9.70
C GLN A 68 10.70 1.27 9.06
N ALA A 69 11.08 2.54 8.87
CA ALA A 69 12.40 2.89 8.32
C ALA A 69 13.56 2.44 9.23
N LYS A 70 13.39 2.53 10.55
CA LYS A 70 14.35 1.99 11.54
C LYS A 70 14.44 0.47 11.47
N LEU A 71 13.31 -0.22 11.31
CA LEU A 71 13.29 -1.68 11.17
C LEU A 71 14.05 -2.14 9.91
N LEU A 72 13.95 -1.37 8.82
CA LEU A 72 14.65 -1.63 7.57
C LEU A 72 16.16 -1.33 7.67
N SER A 73 16.54 -0.26 8.38
CA SER A 73 17.94 0.18 8.51
C SER A 73 18.75 -0.53 9.61
N ALA A 74 18.13 -0.99 10.70
CA ALA A 74 18.80 -1.75 11.77
C ALA A 74 19.40 -3.09 11.30
N THR A 75 19.12 -3.50 10.07
CA THR A 75 19.53 -4.77 9.50
C THR A 75 20.80 -4.65 8.62
N SER A 76 21.35 -3.43 8.44
CA SER A 76 22.62 -3.21 7.70
C SER A 76 23.88 -3.09 8.57
N ALA A 77 23.80 -3.33 9.89
CA ALA A 77 24.98 -3.34 10.75
C ALA A 77 25.70 -4.70 10.68
N PRO A 78 26.97 -4.78 10.25
CA PRO A 78 27.69 -6.04 10.22
C PRO A 78 27.93 -6.56 11.64
N SER A 79 27.42 -7.77 11.90
CA SER A 79 27.83 -8.61 13.02
C SER A 79 29.32 -8.97 12.87
N ALA A 80 30.21 -8.18 13.44
CA ALA A 80 31.62 -8.54 13.63
C ALA A 80 32.29 -7.73 14.76
N ALA A 81 31.82 -7.89 16.00
CA ALA A 81 32.71 -7.75 17.15
C ALA A 81 33.27 -9.13 17.46
N HIS A 82 34.34 -9.50 16.74
CA HIS A 82 35.22 -10.59 17.15
C HIS A 82 36.07 -10.05 18.33
N THR A 83 35.46 -9.93 19.52
CA THR A 83 36.23 -9.75 20.76
C THR A 83 36.54 -11.13 21.29
N LEU A 84 37.75 -11.61 20.99
CA LEU A 84 38.35 -12.73 21.70
C LEU A 84 38.56 -12.34 23.17
N GLN A 85 38.40 -13.35 24.03
CA GLN A 85 38.93 -13.50 25.39
C GLN A 85 38.00 -13.18 26.56
N GLY A 86 37.61 -14.25 27.28
CA GLY A 86 37.65 -14.28 28.75
C GLY A 86 36.36 -14.57 29.51
N ASP A 87 36.28 -15.79 30.04
CA ASP A 87 35.53 -16.23 31.23
C ASP A 87 34.01 -16.56 31.21
N LYS A 88 33.74 -17.78 31.70
CA LYS A 88 32.45 -18.38 32.14
C LYS A 88 32.54 -18.56 33.68
N PRO A 89 31.50 -19.05 34.40
CA PRO A 89 30.03 -18.99 34.25
C PRO A 89 29.31 -18.70 35.60
N LYS A 90 27.96 -18.52 35.61
CA LYS A 90 27.08 -19.05 36.69
C LYS A 90 25.60 -19.07 36.29
N GLN A 91 24.92 -20.13 36.76
CA GLN A 91 23.56 -20.62 36.45
C GLN A 91 22.46 -19.88 37.25
N SER A 92 21.22 -19.82 36.74
CA SER A 92 20.00 -20.27 37.46
C SER A 92 18.75 -20.27 36.56
N ASN A 93 17.87 -21.26 36.75
CA ASN A 93 16.65 -21.60 35.99
C ASN A 93 15.42 -20.82 36.54
N GLY A 94 14.55 -20.18 35.74
CA GLY A 94 13.28 -20.70 35.15
C GLY A 94 12.05 -19.96 35.75
N PRO A 95 10.78 -20.09 35.26
CA PRO A 95 10.27 -20.54 33.97
C PRO A 95 9.38 -19.50 33.22
N THR A 96 9.03 -19.90 32.01
CA THR A 96 8.19 -19.34 30.94
C THR A 96 6.78 -18.87 31.33
N ALA A 97 6.34 -17.74 30.77
CA ALA A 97 4.92 -17.47 30.47
C ALA A 97 4.77 -16.78 29.11
N THR A 98 4.05 -17.48 28.24
CA THR A 98 3.73 -17.17 26.85
C THR A 98 2.59 -16.15 26.79
N SER A 99 2.74 -15.10 25.97
CA SER A 99 1.62 -14.42 25.34
C SER A 99 2.05 -14.04 23.92
N GLY A 100 1.68 -14.89 22.97
CA GLY A 100 1.85 -14.63 21.55
C GLY A 100 0.68 -13.80 21.03
N GLN A 101 0.98 -12.79 20.21
CA GLN A 101 0.23 -12.40 19.02
C GLN A 101 1.02 -11.24 18.38
N GLY A 102 1.50 -11.37 17.13
CA GLY A 102 2.03 -10.24 16.35
C GLY A 102 3.44 -10.36 15.73
N ARG A 103 4.11 -11.52 15.78
CA ARG A 103 5.50 -11.68 15.26
C ARG A 103 5.64 -12.11 13.79
N GLY A 104 4.53 -12.24 13.04
CA GLY A 104 4.55 -12.77 11.68
C GLY A 104 4.88 -11.74 10.59
N SER A 105 4.47 -10.48 10.76
CA SER A 105 4.58 -9.44 9.72
C SER A 105 5.93 -8.73 9.67
N THR A 106 6.65 -8.69 10.79
CA THR A 106 7.93 -7.96 10.90
C THR A 106 9.11 -8.72 10.32
N VAL A 107 9.06 -10.06 10.36
CA VAL A 107 10.12 -10.94 9.85
C VAL A 107 10.16 -10.97 8.31
N SER A 108 9.00 -10.83 7.65
CA SER A 108 8.91 -10.85 6.18
C SER A 108 9.46 -9.58 5.51
N LEU A 109 9.28 -8.41 6.14
CA LEU A 109 9.78 -7.13 5.64
C LEU A 109 11.29 -7.02 5.71
N GLN A 110 11.89 -7.46 6.82
CA GLN A 110 13.34 -7.44 7.02
C GLN A 110 14.06 -8.34 6.03
N ALA A 111 13.61 -9.59 5.88
CA ALA A 111 14.22 -10.55 4.96
C ALA A 111 14.20 -10.07 3.50
N ARG A 112 13.15 -9.33 3.10
CA ARG A 112 13.00 -8.88 1.70
C ARG A 112 13.66 -7.54 1.40
N ALA A 113 13.80 -6.65 2.38
CA ALA A 113 14.62 -5.45 2.25
C ALA A 113 16.07 -5.78 1.83
N HIS A 114 16.63 -6.89 2.33
CA HIS A 114 17.95 -7.40 1.91
C HIS A 114 17.97 -8.01 0.52
N SER A 115 16.86 -8.54 0.04
CA SER A 115 16.76 -9.19 -1.27
C SER A 115 16.55 -8.20 -2.43
N GLY A 116 16.36 -6.89 -2.14
CA GLY A 116 16.00 -5.88 -3.15
C GLY A 116 14.62 -6.09 -3.78
N VAL A 117 13.82 -7.01 -3.24
CA VAL A 117 12.48 -7.33 -3.73
C VAL A 117 11.50 -6.33 -3.14
N ALA A 118 10.80 -5.60 -4.03
CA ALA A 118 9.74 -4.68 -3.64
C ALA A 118 8.68 -5.38 -2.77
N LEU A 119 8.13 -4.65 -1.80
CA LEU A 119 7.02 -5.13 -0.99
C LEU A 119 5.79 -5.36 -1.88
N SER A 120 5.03 -6.42 -1.59
CA SER A 120 3.73 -6.59 -2.26
C SER A 120 2.76 -5.52 -1.77
N SER A 121 1.71 -5.24 -2.54
CA SER A 121 0.68 -4.26 -2.15
C SER A 121 0.03 -4.62 -0.82
N GLU A 122 -0.22 -5.91 -0.57
CA GLU A 122 -0.78 -6.37 0.70
C GLU A 122 0.20 -6.14 1.86
N GLU A 123 1.48 -6.46 1.67
CA GLU A 123 2.49 -6.24 2.70
C GLU A 123 2.65 -4.75 3.01
N LEU A 124 2.60 -3.89 2.00
CA LEU A 124 2.65 -2.44 2.18
C LEU A 124 1.47 -1.95 3.04
N ALA A 125 0.25 -2.40 2.71
CA ALA A 125 -0.94 -2.03 3.48
C ALA A 125 -0.88 -2.53 4.94
N HIS A 126 -0.37 -3.75 5.17
CA HIS A 126 -0.20 -4.29 6.52
C HIS A 126 0.92 -3.60 7.31
N SER A 127 1.92 -3.03 6.63
CA SER A 127 3.08 -2.38 7.25
C SER A 127 2.79 -0.93 7.65
N PHE A 128 1.88 -0.27 6.93
CA PHE A 128 1.53 1.14 7.12
C PHE A 128 0.01 1.34 7.30
N PRO A 129 -0.62 0.70 8.30
CA PRO A 129 -2.06 0.78 8.50
C PRO A 129 -2.57 2.20 8.77
N TYR A 130 -1.79 3.05 9.43
CA TYR A 130 -2.18 4.43 9.70
C TYR A 130 -2.04 5.30 8.45
N ALA A 131 -1.01 5.11 7.63
CA ALA A 131 -0.92 5.75 6.32
C ALA A 131 -2.14 5.42 5.44
N CYS A 132 -2.56 4.15 5.40
CA CYS A 132 -3.80 3.76 4.73
C CYS A 132 -5.02 4.48 5.31
N ALA A 133 -5.16 4.54 6.64
CA ALA A 133 -6.25 5.24 7.30
C ALA A 133 -6.30 6.74 6.96
N VAL A 134 -5.15 7.39 6.79
CA VAL A 134 -5.09 8.81 6.35
C VAL A 134 -5.62 8.97 4.92
N VAL A 135 -5.25 8.06 4.01
CA VAL A 135 -5.77 8.07 2.64
C VAL A 135 -7.27 7.79 2.62
N ASP A 136 -7.73 6.80 3.39
CA ASP A 136 -9.14 6.47 3.51
C ASP A 136 -9.95 7.64 4.06
N GLU A 137 -9.44 8.34 5.08
CA GLU A 137 -10.09 9.51 5.66
C GLU A 137 -10.16 10.68 4.66
N ALA A 138 -9.09 10.87 3.87
CA ALA A 138 -9.10 11.87 2.79
C ALA A 138 -10.15 11.52 1.73
N LEU A 139 -10.25 10.26 1.31
CA LEU A 139 -11.26 9.79 0.36
C LEU A 139 -12.69 9.87 0.94
N ARG A 140 -12.85 9.65 2.26
CA ARG A 140 -14.14 9.75 2.94
C ARG A 140 -14.65 11.18 3.01
N LEU A 141 -13.78 12.13 3.33
CA LEU A 141 -14.13 13.55 3.46
C LEU A 141 -14.17 14.27 2.11
N TYR A 142 -13.29 13.90 1.19
CA TYR A 142 -13.11 14.54 -0.11
C TYR A 142 -13.01 13.50 -1.24
N PRO A 143 -14.09 12.76 -1.53
CA PRO A 143 -14.08 11.72 -2.55
C PRO A 143 -13.86 12.33 -3.95
N PRO A 144 -12.76 11.99 -4.66
CA PRO A 144 -12.60 12.38 -6.05
C PRO A 144 -13.60 11.59 -6.90
N GLY A 145 -14.43 12.30 -7.66
CA GLY A 145 -15.52 11.65 -8.41
C GLY A 145 -16.70 11.25 -7.53
N ALA A 146 -17.23 12.19 -6.75
CA ALA A 146 -18.35 11.99 -5.81
C ALA A 146 -19.63 11.42 -6.44
N ASN A 147 -19.77 11.48 -7.76
CA ASN A 147 -20.97 11.06 -8.48
C ASN A 147 -20.69 9.85 -9.37
N ALA A 148 -21.46 8.79 -9.17
CA ALA A 148 -21.53 7.66 -10.08
C ALA A 148 -22.94 7.59 -10.66
N ILE A 149 -23.09 7.94 -11.94
CA ILE A 149 -24.39 7.90 -12.62
C ILE A 149 -24.72 6.46 -12.98
N ARG A 150 -25.99 6.10 -12.80
CA ARG A 150 -26.55 4.81 -13.21
C ARG A 150 -27.81 5.08 -14.03
N SER A 151 -28.00 4.31 -15.10
CA SER A 151 -29.23 4.29 -15.89
C SER A 151 -29.73 2.86 -15.91
N PRO A 152 -30.96 2.57 -15.45
CA PRO A 152 -31.48 1.22 -15.47
C PRO A 152 -31.76 0.81 -16.94
N PRO A 153 -31.41 -0.43 -17.35
CA PRO A 153 -31.66 -0.90 -18.71
C PRO A 153 -33.15 -1.21 -18.96
N GLU A 154 -33.92 -1.40 -17.89
CA GLU A 154 -35.35 -1.70 -17.88
C GLU A 154 -36.04 -0.84 -16.83
N GLU A 155 -37.37 -0.78 -16.83
CA GLU A 155 -38.13 -0.06 -15.80
C GLU A 155 -37.99 -0.78 -14.45
N VAL A 156 -37.54 -0.08 -13.41
CA VAL A 156 -37.23 -0.67 -12.10
C VAL A 156 -37.86 0.16 -11.00
N GLU A 157 -38.60 -0.51 -10.11
CA GLU A 157 -39.09 0.12 -8.89
C GLU A 157 -38.03 0.04 -7.78
N VAL A 158 -37.57 1.18 -7.29
CA VAL A 158 -36.63 1.31 -6.18
C VAL A 158 -37.30 2.04 -5.04
N ALA A 159 -37.52 1.34 -3.91
CA ALA A 159 -38.13 1.92 -2.71
C ALA A 159 -39.49 2.63 -2.96
N GLY A 160 -40.31 2.10 -3.87
CA GLY A 160 -41.61 2.66 -4.24
C GLY A 160 -41.57 3.74 -5.32
N TYR A 161 -40.38 4.11 -5.82
CA TYR A 161 -40.19 5.00 -6.96
C TYR A 161 -39.98 4.16 -8.21
N LYS A 162 -40.77 4.43 -9.26
CA LYS A 162 -40.59 3.83 -10.58
C LYS A 162 -39.72 4.72 -11.46
#